data_AF-A0A2H0L3V6-F1
#
_entry.id   AF-A0A2H0L3V6-F1
#
_cell.length_a   1.000
_cell.length_b   1.000
_cell.length_c   1.000
_cell.angle_alpha   90.00
_cell.angle_beta   90.00
_cell.angle_gamma   90.00
#
_symmetry.space_group_name_H-M   'P 1'
#
loop_
_entity.id
_entity.type
_entity.pdbx_description
1 polymer ?
#
loop_
_entity_poly.entity_id
_entity_poly.type
_entity_poly.pdbx_seq_one_letter_code
_entity_poly.pdbx_strand_id
1 'polypeptide(L)'
;MNDMGGLENFSVEDQGGVDQAALELLRERMRQSQAQAKTDQKKEAKQKKKETNLAQVLIALLKKEQSGLIKVVTQALNVNIPAYFIIDILALRFEALRREIGLEFTTTTEHPTPEADSKSLVPANFADSTLPLKVRVEVDIWLNFLIEEAKREPVKLLETSRHHSEPKQANTAIKSLIGYVMQDYLQLQHVDFIGQNVLSFASNFSDSLVDYLSDFIAHQKHLA
;
A
#
# COMPACT_ATOMS: atom_id res chain seq x y z
N MET A 1 -21.23 -9.92 38.52
CA MET A 1 -20.40 -10.56 37.48
C MET A 1 -19.46 -9.46 36.97
N ASN A 2 -18.37 -9.08 37.63
CA ASN A 2 -17.20 -9.84 38.12
C ASN A 2 -16.62 -10.77 37.07
N ASP A 3 -15.65 -10.25 36.30
CA ASP A 3 -14.40 -10.96 36.02
C ASP A 3 -13.29 -9.94 35.65
N MET A 4 -12.63 -9.37 36.67
CA MET A 4 -11.27 -8.84 36.55
C MET A 4 -10.33 -9.92 37.09
N GLY A 5 -10.00 -10.91 36.26
CA GLY A 5 -9.07 -11.98 36.58
C GLY A 5 -7.70 -11.71 35.96
N GLY A 6 -6.67 -11.57 36.81
CA GLY A 6 -5.28 -11.75 36.37
C GLY A 6 -4.27 -10.64 36.69
N LEU A 7 -4.48 -9.81 37.71
CA LEU A 7 -3.34 -9.18 38.41
C LEU A 7 -2.92 -10.15 39.51
N GLU A 8 -2.11 -11.15 39.14
CA GLU A 8 -1.42 -11.98 40.12
C GLU A 8 -0.55 -11.08 41.00
N ASN A 9 -0.80 -11.17 42.30
CA ASN A 9 -0.03 -10.57 43.38
C ASN A 9 1.47 -10.86 43.20
N PHE A 10 2.23 -9.86 42.78
CA PHE A 10 3.63 -9.76 43.18
C PHE A 10 3.67 -9.09 44.56
N SER A 11 3.32 -9.87 45.59
CA SER A 11 3.69 -9.55 46.96
C SER A 11 5.21 -9.69 47.05
N VAL A 12 5.92 -8.57 47.01
CA VAL A 12 7.34 -8.51 47.35
C VAL A 12 7.40 -8.67 48.87
N GLU A 13 7.59 -9.90 49.33
CA GLU A 13 7.98 -10.17 50.71
C GLU A 13 9.36 -9.58 50.99
N ASP A 14 9.41 -8.87 52.10
CA ASP A 14 10.48 -8.03 52.59
C ASP A 14 11.66 -8.90 53.06
N GLN A 15 12.64 -9.16 52.17
CA GLN A 15 13.95 -9.69 52.55
C GLN A 15 15.02 -9.40 51.48
N GLY A 16 15.95 -8.49 51.82
CA GLY A 16 17.21 -8.29 51.09
C GLY A 16 17.13 -7.27 49.96
N GLY A 17 17.98 -6.25 50.03
CA GLY A 17 17.96 -5.07 49.17
C GLY A 17 17.72 -5.38 47.69
N VAL A 18 16.57 -4.93 47.18
CA VAL A 18 16.27 -4.98 45.76
C VAL A 18 17.33 -4.16 45.03
N ASP A 19 18.13 -4.82 44.22
CA ASP A 19 19.19 -4.21 43.42
C ASP A 19 18.55 -3.08 42.57
N GLN A 20 18.90 -1.83 42.88
CA GLN A 20 18.34 -0.65 42.21
C GLN A 20 18.58 -0.74 40.69
N ALA A 21 19.68 -1.37 40.27
CA ALA A 21 19.97 -1.61 38.87
C ALA A 21 18.97 -2.57 38.20
N ALA A 22 18.49 -3.60 38.92
CA ALA A 22 17.48 -4.53 38.41
C ALA A 22 16.09 -3.87 38.28
N LEU A 23 15.73 -2.98 39.20
CA LEU A 23 14.50 -2.18 39.12
C LEU A 23 14.55 -1.14 37.99
N GLU A 24 15.69 -0.51 37.75
CA GLU A 24 15.88 0.41 36.62
C GLU A 24 15.80 -0.32 35.28
N LEU A 25 16.43 -1.49 35.16
CA LEU A 25 16.41 -2.30 33.94
C LEU A 25 15.01 -2.87 33.64
N LEU A 26 14.23 -3.20 34.69
CA LEU A 26 12.83 -3.58 34.56
C LEU A 26 11.94 -2.41 34.13
N ARG A 27 12.13 -1.22 34.71
CA ARG A 27 11.40 0.00 34.31
C ARG A 27 11.70 0.40 32.88
N GLU A 28 12.95 0.28 32.46
CA GLU A 28 13.37 0.59 31.09
C GLU A 28 12.75 -0.41 30.09
N ARG A 29 12.79 -1.72 30.39
CA ARG A 29 12.08 -2.74 29.58
C ARG A 29 10.58 -2.51 29.53
N MET A 30 9.95 -2.09 30.62
CA MET A 30 8.52 -1.76 30.64
C MET A 30 8.19 -0.50 29.85
N ARG A 31 9.06 0.52 29.86
CA ARG A 31 8.90 1.70 29.01
C ARG A 31 9.02 1.36 27.54
N GLN A 32 10.00 0.54 27.18
CA GLN A 32 10.21 0.08 25.81
C GLN A 32 9.05 -0.79 25.33
N SER A 33 8.54 -1.71 26.17
CA SER A 33 7.38 -2.53 25.82
C SER A 33 6.09 -1.73 25.70
N GLN A 34 5.87 -0.72 26.56
CA GLN A 34 4.72 0.19 26.45
C GLN A 34 4.81 1.08 25.21
N ALA A 35 6.00 1.56 24.84
CA ALA A 35 6.21 2.32 23.61
C ALA A 35 5.95 1.46 22.36
N GLN A 36 6.41 0.20 22.39
CA GLN A 36 6.16 -0.78 21.34
C GLN A 36 4.66 -1.09 21.23
N ALA A 37 4.00 -1.40 22.35
CA ALA A 37 2.57 -1.71 22.39
C ALA A 37 1.69 -0.55 21.90
N LYS A 38 2.02 0.70 22.26
CA LYS A 38 1.32 1.89 21.71
C LYS A 38 1.55 2.06 20.22
N THR A 39 2.73 1.73 19.73
CA THR A 39 3.06 1.78 18.30
C THR A 39 2.28 0.70 17.53
N ASP A 40 2.18 -0.50 18.09
CA ASP A 40 1.45 -1.62 17.52
C ASP A 40 -0.06 -1.37 17.52
N GLN A 41 -0.63 -0.83 18.61
CA GLN A 41 -2.03 -0.39 18.65
C GLN A 41 -2.36 0.66 17.58
N LYS A 42 -1.46 1.64 17.36
CA LYS A 42 -1.64 2.65 16.31
C LYS A 42 -1.60 2.03 14.91
N LYS A 43 -0.72 1.03 14.68
CA LYS A 43 -0.64 0.30 13.41
C LYS A 43 -1.91 -0.51 13.17
N GLU A 44 -2.40 -1.22 14.20
CA GLU A 44 -3.62 -2.03 14.13
C GLU A 44 -4.86 -1.17 13.86
N ALA A 45 -5.01 -0.03 14.56
CA ALA A 45 -6.13 0.89 14.33
C ALA A 45 -6.16 1.45 12.91
N LYS A 46 -4.99 1.83 12.36
CA LYS A 46 -4.86 2.27 10.96
C LYS A 46 -5.19 1.15 9.98
N GLN A 47 -4.77 -0.08 10.26
CA GLN A 47 -5.07 -1.23 9.42
C GLN A 47 -6.58 -1.53 9.41
N LYS A 48 -7.24 -1.56 10.58
CA LYS A 48 -8.70 -1.73 10.68
C LYS A 48 -9.48 -0.65 9.92
N LYS A 49 -9.01 0.60 9.95
CA LYS A 49 -9.62 1.69 9.16
C LYS A 49 -9.50 1.42 7.66
N LYS A 50 -8.31 1.05 7.16
CA LYS A 50 -8.12 0.68 5.76
C LYS A 50 -8.96 -0.57 5.39
N GLU A 51 -9.01 -1.61 6.22
CA GLU A 51 -9.87 -2.79 5.97
C GLU A 51 -11.37 -2.43 5.92
N THR A 52 -11.84 -1.55 6.80
CA THR A 52 -13.21 -1.02 6.76
C THR A 52 -13.47 -0.27 5.45
N ASN A 53 -12.51 0.53 4.99
CA ASN A 53 -12.63 1.26 3.72
C ASN A 53 -12.69 0.28 2.54
N LEU A 54 -11.86 -0.77 2.53
CA LEU A 54 -11.93 -1.81 1.50
C LEU A 54 -13.32 -2.47 1.48
N ALA A 55 -13.88 -2.78 2.65
CA ALA A 55 -15.22 -3.34 2.76
C ALA A 55 -16.29 -2.37 2.20
N GLN A 56 -16.20 -1.07 2.53
CA GLN A 56 -17.09 -0.05 1.99
C GLN A 56 -17.00 0.06 0.46
N VAL A 57 -15.79 -0.05 -0.09
CA VAL A 57 -15.58 -0.08 -1.55
C VAL A 57 -16.24 -1.30 -2.15
N LEU A 58 -16.01 -2.50 -1.63
CA LEU A 58 -16.64 -3.72 -2.11
C LEU A 58 -18.18 -3.61 -2.07
N ILE A 59 -18.74 -3.03 -1.02
CA ILE A 59 -20.19 -2.77 -0.92
C ILE A 59 -20.66 -1.78 -1.99
N ALA A 60 -19.93 -0.69 -2.21
CA ALA A 60 -20.26 0.29 -3.26
C ALA A 60 -20.17 -0.32 -4.66
N LEU A 61 -19.24 -1.24 -4.89
CA LEU A 61 -19.06 -1.96 -6.16
C LEU A 61 -20.15 -3.00 -6.41
N LEU A 62 -20.55 -3.76 -5.39
CA LEU A 62 -21.66 -4.71 -5.46
C LEU A 62 -22.98 -4.02 -5.85
N LYS A 63 -23.15 -2.76 -5.45
CA LYS A 63 -24.31 -1.94 -5.82
C LYS A 63 -24.27 -1.41 -7.27
N LYS A 64 -23.10 -1.42 -7.93
CA LYS A 64 -22.89 -0.84 -9.27
C LYS A 64 -22.64 -1.88 -10.38
N GLU A 65 -22.87 -3.17 -10.13
CA GLU A 65 -22.68 -4.27 -11.08
C GLU A 65 -21.30 -4.32 -11.78
N GLN A 66 -20.23 -3.85 -11.13
CA GLN A 66 -18.87 -3.93 -11.68
C GLN A 66 -18.23 -5.29 -11.40
N SER A 67 -18.73 -6.33 -12.06
CA SER A 67 -18.29 -7.73 -11.90
C SER A 67 -16.77 -7.90 -12.15
N GLY A 68 -16.22 -7.15 -13.10
CA GLY A 68 -14.79 -7.17 -13.43
C GLY A 68 -13.89 -6.69 -12.30
N LEU A 69 -14.21 -5.54 -11.69
CA LEU A 69 -13.43 -4.97 -10.59
C LEU A 69 -13.48 -5.87 -9.34
N ILE A 70 -14.66 -6.37 -9.00
CA ILE A 70 -14.85 -7.29 -7.87
C ILE A 70 -13.97 -8.53 -8.05
N LYS A 71 -13.90 -9.07 -9.27
CA LYS A 71 -13.07 -10.24 -9.58
C LYS A 71 -11.59 -9.96 -9.33
N VAL A 72 -11.03 -8.85 -9.84
CA VAL A 72 -9.59 -8.56 -9.68
C VAL A 72 -9.23 -8.20 -8.24
N VAL A 73 -10.12 -7.53 -7.49
CA VAL A 73 -9.92 -7.28 -6.05
C VAL A 73 -9.95 -8.59 -5.26
N THR A 74 -10.90 -9.48 -5.56
CA THR A 74 -10.98 -10.79 -4.90
C THR A 74 -9.74 -11.63 -5.19
N GLN A 75 -9.21 -11.59 -6.42
CA GLN A 75 -7.96 -12.27 -6.75
C GLN A 75 -6.78 -11.72 -5.95
N ALA A 76 -6.67 -10.39 -5.81
CA ALA A 76 -5.62 -9.75 -5.02
C ALA A 76 -5.70 -10.15 -3.53
N LEU A 77 -6.91 -10.18 -2.97
CA LEU A 77 -7.15 -10.64 -1.61
C LEU A 77 -6.81 -12.12 -1.43
N ASN A 78 -7.14 -12.97 -2.39
CA ASN A 78 -6.88 -14.40 -2.33
C ASN A 78 -5.38 -14.75 -2.29
N VAL A 79 -4.53 -13.90 -2.89
CA VAL A 79 -3.07 -14.04 -2.79
C VAL A 79 -2.46 -13.22 -1.63
N ASN A 80 -3.31 -12.75 -0.70
CA ASN A 80 -2.93 -12.01 0.49
C ASN A 80 -2.22 -10.67 0.23
N ILE A 81 -2.47 -10.01 -0.91
CA ILE A 81 -1.97 -8.64 -1.11
C ILE A 81 -2.54 -7.76 0.01
N PRO A 82 -1.71 -6.93 0.68
CA PRO A 82 -2.18 -6.08 1.76
C PRO A 82 -3.34 -5.18 1.34
N ALA A 83 -4.41 -5.17 2.15
CA ALA A 83 -5.62 -4.39 1.88
C ALA A 83 -5.33 -2.89 1.68
N TYR A 84 -4.34 -2.36 2.40
CA TYR A 84 -3.92 -0.97 2.23
C TYR A 84 -3.46 -0.70 0.80
N PHE A 85 -2.64 -1.59 0.24
CA PHE A 85 -2.06 -1.42 -1.08
C PHE A 85 -3.11 -1.60 -2.18
N ILE A 86 -4.09 -2.49 -1.96
CA ILE A 86 -5.26 -2.61 -2.83
C ILE A 86 -6.01 -1.26 -2.89
N ILE A 87 -6.24 -0.62 -1.74
CA ILE A 87 -6.90 0.70 -1.68
C ILE A 87 -6.09 1.76 -2.41
N ASP A 88 -4.76 1.77 -2.21
CA ASP A 88 -3.86 2.72 -2.85
C ASP A 88 -3.89 2.57 -4.39
N ILE A 89 -3.99 1.33 -4.90
CA ILE A 89 -4.20 1.08 -6.34
C ILE A 89 -5.57 1.61 -6.78
N LEU A 90 -6.65 1.27 -6.07
CA LEU A 90 -8.02 1.69 -6.38
C LEU A 90 -8.20 3.22 -6.34
N ALA A 91 -7.37 3.93 -5.58
CA ALA A 91 -7.47 5.38 -5.41
C ALA A 91 -7.34 6.14 -6.75
N LEU A 92 -6.61 5.62 -7.75
CA LEU A 92 -6.58 6.23 -9.08
C LEU A 92 -8.00 6.45 -9.65
N ARG A 93 -8.91 5.51 -9.40
CA ARG A 93 -10.28 5.55 -9.91
C ARG A 93 -11.28 6.22 -8.95
N PHE A 94 -11.14 6.01 -7.65
CA PHE A 94 -12.15 6.41 -6.66
C PHE A 94 -11.70 7.63 -5.86
N GLU A 95 -12.27 8.79 -6.19
CA GLU A 95 -11.94 10.07 -5.54
C GLU A 95 -12.13 10.04 -4.01
N ALA A 96 -13.16 9.36 -3.51
CA ALA A 96 -13.39 9.20 -2.08
C ALA A 96 -12.19 8.52 -1.38
N LEU A 97 -11.57 7.53 -2.03
CA LEU A 97 -10.37 6.87 -1.52
C LEU A 97 -9.16 7.79 -1.59
N ARG A 98 -9.00 8.56 -2.68
CA ARG A 98 -7.92 9.54 -2.81
C ARG A 98 -7.89 10.52 -1.65
N ARG A 99 -9.03 11.15 -1.37
CA ARG A 99 -9.17 12.11 -0.26
C ARG A 99 -8.84 11.48 1.09
N GLU A 100 -9.26 10.25 1.30
CA GLU A 100 -9.06 9.51 2.54
C GLU A 100 -7.59 9.10 2.79
N ILE A 101 -6.85 8.76 1.74
CA ILE A 101 -5.42 8.40 1.84
C ILE A 101 -4.49 9.62 1.66
N GLY A 102 -5.04 10.81 1.42
CA GLY A 102 -4.28 12.03 1.18
C GLY A 102 -3.58 12.07 -0.18
N LEU A 103 -4.07 11.32 -1.17
CA LEU A 103 -3.58 11.39 -2.54
C LEU A 103 -4.28 12.56 -3.25
N GLU A 104 -3.57 13.65 -3.47
CA GLU A 104 -4.10 14.83 -4.17
C GLU A 104 -3.56 14.90 -5.59
N PHE A 105 -4.48 14.98 -6.56
CA PHE A 105 -4.14 15.36 -7.92
C PHE A 105 -4.20 16.88 -7.99
N THR A 106 -3.07 17.52 -8.29
CA THR A 106 -3.02 18.98 -8.46
C THR A 106 -4.02 19.42 -9.52
N THR A 107 -5.01 20.22 -9.11
CA THR A 107 -6.08 20.74 -9.98
C THR A 107 -5.71 22.05 -10.66
N THR A 108 -4.55 22.62 -10.33
CA THR A 108 -4.12 23.93 -10.82
C THR A 108 -3.59 23.82 -12.25
N THR A 109 -4.20 24.59 -13.15
CA THR A 109 -3.71 24.92 -14.50
C THR A 109 -2.41 25.71 -14.52
N GLU A 110 -1.85 26.03 -13.36
CA GLU A 110 -0.47 26.46 -13.23
C GLU A 110 0.38 25.20 -13.16
N HIS A 111 0.84 24.77 -14.33
CA HIS A 111 1.84 23.72 -14.44
C HIS A 111 2.99 24.05 -13.47
N PRO A 112 3.24 23.22 -12.42
CA PRO A 112 4.58 23.17 -11.89
C PRO A 112 5.42 22.75 -13.10
N THR A 113 6.29 23.65 -13.58
CA THR A 113 7.38 23.23 -14.45
C THR A 113 7.97 21.99 -13.81
N PRO A 114 7.99 20.83 -14.51
CA PRO A 114 8.60 19.65 -13.94
C PRO A 114 10.01 20.06 -13.53
N GLU A 115 10.33 19.95 -12.25
CA GLU A 115 11.72 20.01 -11.82
C GLU A 115 12.46 19.02 -12.72
N ALA A 116 13.42 19.53 -13.47
CA ALA A 116 13.93 18.97 -14.72
C ALA A 116 14.60 17.59 -14.59
N ASP A 117 14.62 17.00 -13.39
CA ASP A 117 15.23 15.70 -13.07
C ASP A 117 14.23 14.60 -12.68
N SER A 118 12.93 14.88 -12.59
CA SER A 118 11.92 13.84 -12.35
C SER A 118 11.58 13.11 -13.66
N LYS A 119 12.32 12.03 -13.97
CA LYS A 119 11.97 11.14 -15.08
C LYS A 119 10.56 10.58 -14.85
N SER A 120 9.63 10.96 -15.73
CA SER A 120 8.27 10.40 -15.78
C SER A 120 8.32 8.87 -15.78
N LEU A 121 7.47 8.23 -14.96
CA LEU A 121 7.34 6.78 -14.88
C LEU A 121 6.41 6.25 -15.98
N VAL A 122 5.61 7.13 -16.58
CA VAL A 122 4.74 6.80 -17.71
C VAL A 122 5.55 6.80 -19.02
N PRO A 123 5.69 5.65 -19.70
CA PRO A 123 6.48 5.59 -20.91
C PRO A 123 5.79 6.35 -22.06
N ALA A 124 6.60 6.85 -23.00
CA ALA A 124 6.09 7.68 -24.10
C ALA A 124 5.12 6.93 -25.03
N ASN A 125 5.25 5.61 -25.13
CA ASN A 125 4.43 4.71 -25.94
C ASN A 125 3.24 4.09 -25.18
N PHE A 126 2.87 4.65 -24.02
CA PHE A 126 1.82 4.11 -23.17
C PHE A 126 0.41 4.15 -23.81
N ALA A 127 0.13 5.13 -24.67
CA ALA A 127 -1.15 5.30 -25.36
C ALA A 127 -0.94 5.50 -26.88
N ASP A 128 -2.01 5.28 -27.66
CA ASP A 128 -2.03 5.38 -29.12
C ASP A 128 -1.76 6.80 -29.61
N SER A 129 -2.20 7.76 -28.80
CA SER A 129 -1.89 9.17 -28.91
C SER A 129 -1.15 9.63 -27.65
N THR A 130 -0.50 10.78 -27.70
CA THR A 130 0.14 11.34 -26.52
C THR A 130 -0.92 11.58 -25.45
N LEU A 131 -0.78 10.93 -24.28
CA LEU A 131 -1.68 11.17 -23.16
C LEU A 131 -1.83 12.68 -22.90
N PRO A 132 -3.04 13.19 -22.60
CA PRO A 132 -3.20 14.55 -22.13
C PRO A 132 -2.26 14.80 -20.95
N LEU A 133 -1.57 15.94 -20.95
CA LEU A 133 -0.55 16.24 -19.93
C LEU A 133 -1.08 16.08 -18.50
N LYS A 134 -2.32 16.51 -18.25
CA LYS A 134 -3.02 16.31 -16.97
C LYS A 134 -3.07 14.84 -16.57
N VAL A 135 -3.52 13.97 -17.47
CA VAL A 135 -3.65 12.51 -17.22
C VAL A 135 -2.28 11.89 -16.96
N ARG A 136 -1.25 12.28 -17.74
CA ARG A 136 0.12 11.80 -17.50
C ARG A 136 0.61 12.19 -16.11
N VAL A 137 0.43 13.44 -15.70
CA VAL A 137 0.84 13.93 -14.38
C VAL A 137 0.10 13.20 -13.25
N GLU A 138 -1.22 13.02 -13.37
CA GLU A 138 -2.02 12.29 -12.38
C GLU A 138 -1.55 10.84 -12.23
N VAL A 139 -1.26 10.17 -13.35
CA VAL A 139 -0.72 8.80 -13.32
C VAL A 139 0.68 8.77 -12.71
N ASP A 140 1.58 9.69 -13.07
CA ASP A 140 2.92 9.77 -12.47
C ASP A 140 2.87 9.99 -10.95
N ILE A 141 2.01 10.89 -10.48
CA ILE A 141 1.79 11.12 -9.03
C ILE A 141 1.32 9.84 -8.36
N TRP A 142 0.35 9.15 -8.96
CA TRP A 142 -0.18 7.89 -8.43
C TRP A 142 0.88 6.77 -8.39
N LEU A 143 1.69 6.61 -9.44
CA LEU A 143 2.75 5.59 -9.47
C LEU A 143 3.80 5.84 -8.38
N ASN A 144 4.23 7.09 -8.22
CA ASN A 144 5.16 7.46 -7.14
C ASN A 144 4.54 7.20 -5.77
N PHE A 145 3.26 7.53 -5.59
CA PHE A 145 2.53 7.22 -4.35
C PHE A 145 2.52 5.72 -4.04
N LEU A 146 2.28 4.86 -5.05
CA LEU A 146 2.37 3.40 -4.87
C LEU A 146 3.77 2.94 -4.46
N ILE A 147 4.82 3.48 -5.07
CA ILE A 147 6.21 3.14 -4.71
C ILE A 147 6.50 3.53 -3.25
N GLU A 148 6.02 4.70 -2.80
CA GLU A 148 6.18 5.14 -1.41
C GLU A 148 5.40 4.25 -0.42
N GLU A 149 4.11 3.97 -0.68
CA GLU A 149 3.31 3.11 0.20
C GLU A 149 3.82 1.66 0.22
N ALA A 150 4.48 1.19 -0.84
CA ALA A 150 5.09 -0.12 -0.90
C ALA A 150 6.19 -0.32 0.17
N LYS A 151 6.85 0.76 0.61
CA LYS A 151 7.90 0.73 1.64
C LYS A 151 7.37 0.48 3.05
N ARG A 152 6.05 0.51 3.26
CA ARG A 152 5.43 0.36 4.58
C ARG A 152 5.55 -1.05 5.16
N GLU A 153 5.25 -2.06 4.34
CA GLU A 153 5.39 -3.49 4.68
C GLU A 153 6.11 -4.23 3.53
N PRO A 154 7.37 -3.88 3.23
CA PRO A 154 8.02 -4.22 1.97
C PRO A 154 8.20 -5.73 1.81
N VAL A 155 8.54 -6.44 2.90
CA VAL A 155 8.71 -7.91 2.90
C VAL A 155 7.40 -8.61 2.56
N LYS A 156 6.33 -8.26 3.28
CA LYS A 156 5.00 -8.86 3.07
C LYS A 156 4.47 -8.55 1.69
N LEU A 157 4.62 -7.30 1.23
CA LEU A 157 4.18 -6.91 -0.10
C LEU A 157 4.96 -7.68 -1.17
N LEU A 158 6.29 -7.79 -1.06
CA LEU A 158 7.10 -8.59 -1.98
C LEU A 158 6.67 -10.06 -2.01
N GLU A 159 6.51 -10.69 -0.85
CA GLU A 159 6.12 -12.10 -0.76
C GLU A 159 4.76 -12.38 -1.40
N THR A 160 3.82 -11.44 -1.25
CA THR A 160 2.43 -11.59 -1.72
C THR A 160 2.20 -11.04 -3.13
N SER A 161 3.09 -10.20 -3.65
CA SER A 161 3.01 -9.64 -5.00
C SER A 161 3.84 -10.40 -6.03
N ARG A 162 4.82 -11.22 -5.61
CA ARG A 162 5.73 -11.96 -6.50
C ARG A 162 5.10 -13.25 -7.03
N HIS A 163 5.49 -13.64 -8.24
CA HIS A 163 5.11 -14.92 -8.84
C HIS A 163 5.87 -16.07 -8.16
N HIS A 164 5.18 -17.17 -7.87
CA HIS A 164 5.77 -18.27 -7.10
C HIS A 164 6.91 -18.98 -7.85
N SER A 165 6.76 -19.23 -9.16
CA SER A 165 7.79 -19.88 -9.98
C SER A 165 8.80 -18.92 -10.61
N GLU A 166 8.51 -17.62 -10.67
CA GLU A 166 9.31 -16.63 -11.37
C GLU A 166 9.56 -15.43 -10.46
N PRO A 167 10.59 -15.50 -9.58
CA PRO A 167 10.77 -14.53 -8.49
C PRO A 167 11.02 -13.08 -8.93
N LYS A 168 11.37 -12.85 -10.20
CA LYS A 168 11.56 -11.50 -10.75
C LYS A 168 10.28 -10.91 -11.36
N GLN A 169 9.19 -11.68 -11.34
CA GLN A 169 7.92 -11.23 -11.88
C GLN A 169 6.91 -11.05 -10.76
N ALA A 170 6.07 -10.05 -10.94
CA ALA A 170 4.84 -9.91 -10.18
C ALA A 170 3.82 -10.98 -10.60
N ASN A 171 2.98 -11.39 -9.65
CA ASN A 171 1.90 -12.30 -9.90
C ASN A 171 0.78 -11.64 -10.72
N THR A 172 -0.10 -12.47 -11.27
CA THR A 172 -1.18 -12.00 -12.14
C THR A 172 -2.20 -11.13 -11.40
N ALA A 173 -2.35 -11.29 -10.08
CA ALA A 173 -3.38 -10.58 -9.33
C ALA A 173 -3.08 -9.07 -9.25
N ILE A 174 -1.85 -8.68 -8.90
CA ILE A 174 -1.44 -7.27 -8.87
C ILE A 174 -1.42 -6.67 -10.28
N LYS A 175 -0.90 -7.40 -11.28
CA LYS A 175 -0.90 -6.98 -12.69
C LYS A 175 -2.32 -6.70 -13.19
N SER A 176 -3.25 -7.61 -12.90
CA SER A 176 -4.66 -7.49 -13.32
C SER A 176 -5.35 -6.34 -12.61
N LEU A 177 -5.10 -6.14 -11.32
CA LEU A 177 -5.70 -5.05 -10.56
C LEU A 177 -5.23 -3.67 -11.08
N ILE A 178 -3.92 -3.49 -11.24
CA ILE A 178 -3.33 -2.25 -11.79
C ILE A 178 -3.84 -1.99 -13.21
N GLY A 179 -3.79 -3.02 -14.07
CA GLY A 179 -4.26 -2.90 -15.45
C GLY A 179 -5.74 -2.53 -15.54
N TYR A 180 -6.59 -3.19 -14.75
CA TYR A 180 -8.03 -2.90 -14.72
C TYR A 180 -8.31 -1.46 -14.25
N VAL A 181 -7.71 -1.03 -13.14
CA VAL A 181 -7.93 0.31 -12.58
C VAL A 181 -7.44 1.40 -13.52
N MET A 182 -6.29 1.17 -14.19
CA MET A 182 -5.78 2.09 -15.19
C MET A 182 -6.71 2.21 -16.40
N GLN A 183 -7.18 1.09 -16.95
CA GLN A 183 -8.14 1.11 -18.07
C GLN A 183 -9.42 1.87 -17.69
N ASP A 184 -10.01 1.56 -16.52
CA ASP A 184 -11.24 2.21 -16.06
C ASP A 184 -11.03 3.72 -15.81
N TYR A 185 -9.86 4.12 -15.30
CA TYR A 185 -9.51 5.53 -15.14
C TYR A 185 -9.34 6.24 -16.49
N LEU A 186 -8.64 5.66 -17.48
CA LEU A 186 -8.49 6.25 -18.81
C LEU A 186 -9.85 6.38 -19.52
N GLN A 187 -10.73 5.39 -19.38
CA GLN A 187 -12.10 5.45 -19.88
C GLN A 187 -12.89 6.60 -19.24
N LEU A 188 -12.75 6.80 -17.92
CA LEU A 188 -13.39 7.91 -17.20
C LEU A 188 -12.86 9.27 -17.65
N GLN A 189 -11.59 9.37 -18.03
CA GLN A 189 -10.98 10.58 -18.57
C GLN A 189 -11.26 10.78 -20.07
N HIS A 190 -12.04 9.90 -20.71
CA HIS A 190 -12.32 9.91 -22.14
C HIS A 190 -11.05 9.90 -23.00
N VAL A 191 -10.03 9.14 -22.57
CA VAL A 191 -8.79 8.94 -23.31
C VAL A 191 -8.86 7.62 -24.07
N ASP A 192 -8.57 7.66 -25.37
CA ASP A 192 -8.44 6.46 -26.19
C ASP A 192 -7.12 5.72 -25.89
N PHE A 193 -7.18 4.39 -25.80
CA PHE A 193 -6.01 3.55 -25.53
C PHE A 193 -6.13 2.15 -26.15
N ILE A 194 -5.00 1.58 -26.58
CA ILE A 194 -4.87 0.13 -26.81
C ILE A 194 -4.79 -0.59 -25.46
N GLY A 195 -5.75 -1.48 -25.20
CA GLY A 195 -5.78 -2.30 -23.98
C GLY A 195 -4.50 -3.09 -23.75
N GLN A 196 -3.86 -3.59 -24.81
CA GLN A 196 -2.58 -4.31 -24.72
C GLN A 196 -1.44 -3.43 -24.17
N ASN A 197 -1.42 -2.13 -24.48
CA ASN A 197 -0.39 -1.22 -23.98
C ASN A 197 -0.58 -0.98 -22.48
N VAL A 198 -1.83 -0.81 -22.04
CA VAL A 198 -2.14 -0.68 -20.61
C VAL A 198 -1.78 -1.94 -19.84
N LEU A 199 -2.06 -3.12 -20.38
CA LEU A 199 -1.67 -4.39 -19.75
C LEU A 199 -0.15 -4.58 -19.71
N SER A 200 0.55 -4.23 -20.79
CA SER A 200 2.01 -4.30 -20.86
C SER A 200 2.65 -3.36 -19.84
N PHE A 201 2.11 -2.13 -19.73
CA PHE A 201 2.53 -1.17 -18.72
C PHE A 201 2.28 -1.70 -17.29
N ALA A 202 1.09 -2.21 -17.01
CA ALA A 202 0.76 -2.76 -15.69
C ALA A 202 1.70 -3.92 -15.33
N SER A 203 2.03 -4.80 -16.28
CA SER A 203 3.02 -5.85 -16.08
C SER A 203 4.39 -5.28 -15.75
N ASN A 204 4.92 -4.41 -16.62
CA ASN A 204 6.25 -3.84 -16.48
C ASN A 204 6.42 -3.07 -15.16
N PHE A 205 5.42 -2.26 -14.78
CA PHE A 205 5.44 -1.55 -13.52
C PHE A 205 5.40 -2.52 -12.34
N SER A 206 4.53 -3.54 -12.37
CA SER A 206 4.44 -4.52 -11.28
C SER A 206 5.72 -5.34 -11.12
N ASP A 207 6.34 -5.74 -12.24
CA ASP A 207 7.62 -6.46 -12.25
C ASP A 207 8.74 -5.56 -11.69
N SER A 208 8.78 -4.29 -12.13
CA SER A 208 9.72 -3.29 -11.61
C SER A 208 9.51 -3.02 -10.11
N LEU A 209 8.26 -3.08 -9.62
CA LEU A 209 7.96 -2.92 -8.19
C LEU A 209 8.50 -4.12 -7.37
N VAL A 210 8.43 -5.34 -7.91
CA VAL A 210 9.01 -6.54 -7.27
C VAL A 210 10.52 -6.43 -7.18
N ASP A 211 11.17 -6.00 -8.26
CA ASP A 211 12.63 -5.76 -8.27
C ASP A 211 13.00 -4.65 -7.28
N TYR A 212 12.27 -3.52 -7.30
CA TYR A 212 12.46 -2.42 -6.37
C TYR A 212 12.36 -2.86 -4.90
N LEU A 213 11.33 -3.62 -4.54
CA LEU A 213 11.14 -4.11 -3.18
C LEU A 213 12.25 -5.08 -2.76
N SER A 214 12.68 -5.95 -3.68
CA SER A 214 13.79 -6.89 -3.44
C SER A 214 15.08 -6.14 -3.12
N ASP A 215 15.40 -5.13 -3.93
CA ASP A 215 16.57 -4.27 -3.71
C ASP A 215 16.44 -3.47 -2.42
N PHE A 216 15.28 -2.85 -2.17
CA PHE A 216 15.04 -2.07 -0.95
C PHE A 216 15.26 -2.89 0.32
N ILE A 217 14.75 -4.13 0.36
CA ILE A 217 14.93 -5.04 1.50
C ILE A 217 16.40 -5.45 1.65
N ALA A 218 17.11 -5.73 0.55
CA ALA A 218 18.52 -6.07 0.58
C ALA A 218 19.36 -4.93 1.19
N HIS A 219 19.11 -3.68 0.76
CA HIS A 219 19.82 -2.51 1.29
C HIS A 219 19.53 -2.26 2.77
N GLN A 220 18.30 -2.46 3.25
CA GLN A 220 17.97 -2.31 4.67
C GLN A 220 18.74 -3.30 5.56
N LYS A 221 18.97 -4.54 5.09
CA LYS A 221 19.73 -5.55 5.84
C LYS A 221 21.22 -5.22 5.99
N HIS A 222 21.77 -4.38 5.12
CA HIS A 222 23.17 -3.95 5.22
C HIS A 222 23.39 -2.77 6.16
N LEU A 223 22.31 -2.07 6.56
CA LEU A 223 22.35 -0.92 7.47
C LEU A 223 22.02 -1.26 8.92
N ALA A 224 21.56 -2.49 9.19
CA ALA A 224 21.19 -3.00 10.51
C ALA A 224 22.28 -3.94 11.05
#